data_AF-A0A4U6XG74-F1
#
_entry.id   AF-A0A4U6XG74-F1
#
_cell.length_a   1.000
_cell.length_b   1.000
_cell.length_c   1.000
_cell.angle_alpha   90.00
_cell.angle_beta   90.00
_cell.angle_gamma   90.00
#
_symmetry.space_group_name_H-M   'P 1'
#
loop_
_entity.id
_entity.type
_entity.pdbx_description
1 polymer ?
#
loop_
_entity_poly.entity_id
_entity_poly.type
_entity_poly.pdbx_seq_one_letter_code
_entity_poly.pdbx_strand_id
1 'polypeptide(L)' 'MFKLIVGIVVAYILVPIVLNLFGFGPAGPIGGTLAAAVQSAVHGGAVPAGGLFATLQRAAMTM' A
#
# COMPACT_ATOMS: atom_id res chain seq x y z
N MET A 1 -20.44 1.75 18.75
CA MET A 1 -19.07 1.41 19.16
C MET A 1 -18.61 0.04 18.64
N PHE A 2 -19.29 -1.06 19.00
CA PHE A 2 -18.90 -2.43 18.58
C PHE A 2 -18.66 -2.60 17.06
N LYS A 3 -19.61 -2.17 16.21
CA LYS A 3 -19.49 -2.25 14.75
C LYS A 3 -18.28 -1.49 14.19
N LEU A 4 -17.89 -0.39 14.82
CA LEU A 4 -16.73 0.41 14.41
C LEU A 4 -15.43 -0.35 14.70
N ILE A 5 -15.33 -0.97 15.89
CA ILE A 5 -14.16 -1.77 16.27
C ILE A 5 -13.99 -2.95 15.32
N VAL A 6 -15.08 -3.67 15.02
CA VAL A 6 -15.07 -4.77 14.05
C VAL A 6 -14.60 -4.28 12.67
N GLY A 7 -15.13 -3.14 12.21
CA GLY A 7 -14.72 -2.54 10.94
C GLY A 7 -13.22 -2.19 10.89
N ILE A 8 -12.68 -1.62 11.97
CA ILE A 8 -11.25 -1.27 12.06
C ILE A 8 -10.37 -2.52 12.03
N VAL A 9 -10.73 -3.56 12.79
CA VAL A 9 -9.96 -4.82 12.82
C VAL A 9 -9.98 -5.51 11.46
N VAL A 10 -11.14 -5.56 10.81
CA VAL A 10 -11.27 -6.12 9.46
C VAL A 10 -10.43 -5.33 8.46
N ALA A 11 -10.48 -4.00 8.51
CA ALA A 11 -9.66 -3.15 7.65
C ALA A 11 -8.16 -3.36 7.90
N TYR A 12 -7.72 -3.44 9.16
CA TYR A 12 -6.32 -3.67 9.52
C TYR A 12 -5.78 -4.98 8.94
N ILE A 13 -6.61 -6.03 8.86
CA ILE A 13 -6.23 -7.31 8.27
C ILE A 13 -6.29 -7.28 6.74
N LEU A 14 -7.34 -6.71 6.16
CA LEU A 14 -7.56 -6.76 4.72
C LEU A 14 -6.70 -5.78 3.92
N VAL A 15 -6.40 -4.61 4.46
CA VAL A 15 -5.58 -3.59 3.77
C VAL A 15 -4.21 -4.14 3.34
N PRO A 16 -3.38 -4.75 4.22
CA PRO A 16 -2.08 -5.28 3.79
C PRO A 16 -2.22 -6.42 2.76
N ILE A 17 -3.25 -7.26 2.88
CA ILE A 17 -3.51 -8.34 1.91
C ILE A 17 -3.79 -7.74 0.53
N VAL A 18 -4.71 -6.78 0.44
CA VAL A 18 -5.06 -6.12 -0.82
C VAL A 18 -3.86 -5.39 -1.40
N LEU A 19 -3.11 -4.65 -0.60
CA LEU A 19 -1.92 -3.93 -1.05
C LEU A 19 -0.83 -4.89 -1.57
N ASN A 20 -0.65 -6.04 -0.92
CA ASN A 20 0.30 -7.05 -1.38
C ASN A 20 -0.08 -7.65 -2.74
N LEU A 21 -1.38 -7.83 -3.02
CA LEU A 21 -1.85 -8.28 -4.34
C LEU A 21 -1.50 -7.30 -5.47
N PHE A 22 -1.45 -5.99 -5.18
CA PHE A 22 -0.99 -4.99 -6.14
C PHE A 22 0.54 -4.89 -6.21
N GLY A 23 1.26 -5.56 -5.32
CA GLY A 23 2.71 -5.62 -5.29
C GLY A 23 3.37 -4.65 -4.32
N PHE A 24 2.66 -4.11 -3.34
CA PHE A 24 3.30 -3.41 -2.22
C PHE A 24 3.82 -4.41 -1.19
N GLY A 25 5.10 -4.30 -0.85
CA GLY A 25 5.76 -5.12 0.17
C GLY A 25 6.31 -4.28 1.32
N PRO A 26 6.95 -4.94 2.31
CA PRO A 26 7.47 -4.29 3.52
C PRO A 26 8.62 -3.31 3.26
N ALA A 27 9.29 -3.41 2.11
CA ALA A 27 10.33 -2.47 1.67
C ALA A 27 9.82 -1.43 0.65
N GLY A 28 8.55 -1.49 0.25
CA GLY A 28 7.97 -0.72 -0.85
C GLY A 28 7.50 -1.60 -2.02
N PRO A 29 7.27 -1.02 -3.20
CA PRO A 29 6.81 -1.78 -4.37
C PRO A 29 7.80 -2.86 -4.80
N ILE A 30 7.29 -4.06 -5.01
CA ILE A 30 8.07 -5.24 -5.42
C ILE A 30 8.31 -5.16 -6.93
N GLY A 31 9.57 -5.30 -7.37
CA GLY A 31 9.94 -5.26 -8.78
C GLY A 31 9.12 -6.25 -9.63
N GLY A 32 8.67 -5.80 -10.80
CA GLY A 32 7.86 -6.61 -11.72
C GLY A 32 6.36 -6.66 -11.41
N THR A 33 5.89 -5.94 -10.39
CA THR A 33 4.45 -5.86 -10.03
C THR A 33 3.77 -4.61 -10.61
N LEU A 34 2.44 -4.54 -10.48
CA LEU A 34 1.65 -3.36 -10.88
C LEU A 34 2.08 -2.10 -10.11
N ALA A 35 2.32 -2.21 -8.80
CA ALA A 35 2.81 -1.08 -8.01
C ALA A 35 4.15 -0.56 -8.53
N ALA A 36 5.08 -1.44 -8.89
CA ALA A 36 6.36 -1.06 -9.48
C ALA A 36 6.21 -0.45 -10.88
N ALA A 37 5.29 -0.98 -11.70
CA ALA A 37 4.98 -0.41 -13.01
C ALA A 37 4.40 1.01 -12.90
N VAL A 38 3.48 1.25 -11.97
CA VAL A 38 2.93 2.59 -11.70
C VAL A 38 4.00 3.53 -11.17
N GLN A 39 4.84 3.08 -10.22
CA GLN A 39 5.96 3.88 -9.73
C GLN A 39 6.89 4.29 -10.88
N SER A 40 7.24 3.36 -11.77
CA SER A 40 8.11 3.65 -12.90
C SER A 40 7.47 4.59 -13.91
N ALA A 41 6.19 4.37 -14.25
CA ALA A 41 5.50 5.11 -15.30
C ALA A 41 5.07 6.52 -14.87
N VAL A 42 4.61 6.67 -13.63
CA VAL A 42 4.04 7.93 -13.12
C VAL A 42 5.05 8.76 -12.35
N HIS A 43 5.97 8.09 -11.64
CA HIS A 43 6.89 8.74 -10.71
C HIS A 43 8.36 8.69 -11.16
N GLY A 44 8.67 8.00 -12.27
CA GLY A 44 10.00 8.01 -12.89
C GLY A 44 11.14 7.48 -12.02
N GLY A 45 10.84 6.81 -10.91
CA GLY A 45 11.82 6.24 -9.98
C GLY A 45 11.71 6.73 -8.53
N ALA A 46 11.07 7.88 -8.28
CA ALA A 46 10.92 8.42 -6.92
C ALA A 46 9.48 8.88 -6.65
N VAL A 47 8.81 8.21 -5.71
CA VAL A 47 7.46 8.59 -5.30
C VAL A 47 7.53 9.85 -4.43
N PRO A 48 6.84 10.95 -4.80
CA PRO A 48 6.77 12.13 -3.95
C PRO A 48 6.05 11.84 -2.64
N ALA A 49 6.61 12.32 -1.52
CA ALA A 49 6.01 12.18 -0.21
C ALA A 49 4.65 12.90 -0.14
N GLY A 50 3.72 12.36 0.66
CA GLY A 50 2.41 12.95 0.89
C GLY A 50 1.34 12.65 -0.18
N GLY A 51 1.72 12.00 -1.29
CA GLY A 51 0.75 11.53 -2.29
C GLY A 51 0.00 10.26 -1.88
N LEU A 52 -1.03 9.92 -2.66
CA LEU A 52 -1.80 8.68 -2.46
C LEU A 52 -0.91 7.44 -2.53
N PHE A 53 -0.06 7.32 -3.55
CA PHE A 53 0.84 6.18 -3.71
C PHE A 53 1.78 6.04 -2.50
N ALA A 54 2.39 7.14 -2.04
CA ALA A 54 3.23 7.15 -0.85
C ALA A 54 2.45 6.73 0.41
N THR A 55 1.17 7.08 0.51
CA THR A 55 0.32 6.68 1.63
C THR A 55 0.03 5.18 1.61
N LEU A 56 -0.30 4.61 0.44
CA LEU A 56 -0.53 3.18 0.28
C LEU A 56 0.76 2.37 0.49
N GLN A 57 1.89 2.86 -0.02
CA GLN A 57 3.20 2.28 0.23
C GLN A 57 3.51 2.25 1.73
N ARG A 58 3.30 3.37 2.45
CA ARG A 58 3.50 3.41 3.90
C ARG A 58 2.58 2.43 4.62
N ALA A 59 1.29 2.36 4.27
CA ALA A 59 0.35 1.44 4.87
C ALA A 59 0.81 -0.03 4.74
N ALA A 60 1.35 -0.41 3.59
CA ALA A 60 1.91 -1.75 3.37
C ALA A 60 3.21 -2.01 4.14
N MET A 61 3.97 -0.97 4.50
CA MET A 61 5.24 -1.08 5.23
C MET A 61 5.07 -1.08 6.76
N THR A 62 3.98 -0.50 7.27
CA THR A 62 3.79 -0.28 8.72
C THR A 62 2.83 -1.25 9.41
N MET A 63 2.06 -2.04 8.66
CA MET A 63 1.01 -2.93 9.20
C MET A 63 1.49 -4.34 9.46
#